data_AF-A0A1Q8A2X6-F1
#
_entry.id   AF-A0A1Q8A2X6-F1
#
_cell.length_a   1.000
_cell.length_b   1.000
_cell.length_c   1.000
_cell.angle_alpha   90.00
_cell.angle_beta   90.00
_cell.angle_gamma   90.00
#
_symmetry.space_group_name_H-M   'P 1'
#
loop_
_entity.id
_entity.type
_entity.pdbx_description
1 polymer ?
#
loop_
_entity_poly.entity_id
_entity_poly.type
_entity_poly.pdbx_seq_one_letter_code
_entity_poly.pdbx_strand_id
1 'polypeptide(L)'
;MYRFQIVFLCLAGVALGQDFWIRKEYTQWSDEEVRKMITDSPWAKDVTVRAPASALGGRGRGSGAPAAADVETNAAGGGRGGRGRGGRGGGAGDSDGGGESEVFLTLKISWRSALPMKEAVLNSRGITGAEAQRTLGQEEKEYVIVVSGLPERLAATVRNSSQLQRSVLKTGKRTIALAAADFQQRTQTVDLFLVFPRTEPLLVEDRDVEVIVQLGQLEARKKFNLKDMVYKGKLEL
;
A
#
# COMPACT_ATOMS: atom_id res chain seq x y z
N MET A 1 0.35 13.16 -66.77
CA MET A 1 1.45 12.75 -65.87
C MET A 1 0.90 12.71 -64.45
N TYR A 2 0.52 11.52 -63.96
CA TYR A 2 -0.07 11.36 -62.62
C TYR A 2 1.04 11.07 -61.60
N ARG A 3 1.18 11.94 -60.59
CA ARG A 3 2.11 11.76 -59.47
C ARG A 3 1.45 10.86 -58.41
N PHE A 4 1.98 9.66 -58.22
CA PHE A 4 1.62 8.80 -57.10
C PHE A 4 2.32 9.30 -55.82
N GLN A 5 1.53 9.80 -54.87
CA GLN A 5 2.01 10.05 -53.50
C GLN A 5 1.94 8.72 -52.73
N ILE A 6 3.10 8.16 -52.41
CA ILE A 6 3.20 7.02 -51.49
C ILE A 6 3.03 7.59 -50.07
N VAL A 7 1.87 7.34 -49.47
CA VAL A 7 1.65 7.57 -48.04
C VAL A 7 2.38 6.48 -47.29
N PHE A 8 3.47 6.84 -46.62
CA PHE A 8 4.16 5.97 -45.67
C PHE A 8 3.28 5.87 -44.42
N LEU A 9 2.46 4.83 -44.34
CA LEU A 9 1.71 4.49 -43.14
C LEU A 9 2.72 3.92 -42.13
N CYS A 10 3.20 4.75 -41.21
CA CYS A 10 3.93 4.30 -40.03
C CYS A 10 3.01 3.42 -39.17
N LEU A 11 2.99 2.12 -39.44
CA LEU A 11 2.50 1.13 -38.50
C LEU A 11 3.49 1.12 -37.33
N ALA A 12 3.19 1.86 -36.27
CA ALA A 12 3.83 1.68 -34.98
C ALA A 12 3.42 0.31 -34.44
N GLY A 13 4.13 -0.73 -34.87
CA GLY A 13 4.05 -2.04 -34.25
C GLY A 13 4.50 -1.91 -32.80
N VAL A 14 3.56 -2.01 -31.86
CA VAL A 14 3.89 -2.28 -30.46
C VAL A 14 4.61 -3.62 -30.48
N ALA A 15 5.94 -3.60 -30.38
CA ALA A 15 6.71 -4.79 -30.13
C ALA A 15 6.21 -5.37 -28.80
N LEU A 16 5.45 -6.47 -28.85
CA LEU A 16 5.13 -7.28 -27.69
C LEU A 16 6.43 -7.95 -27.23
N GLY A 17 7.28 -7.17 -26.56
CA GLY A 17 8.44 -7.68 -25.89
C GLY A 17 7.98 -8.48 -24.69
N GLN A 18 8.20 -9.80 -24.67
CA GLN A 18 8.17 -10.59 -23.44
C GLN A 18 8.97 -9.87 -22.35
N ASP A 19 8.44 -9.82 -21.12
CA ASP A 19 9.08 -9.14 -20.01
C ASP A 19 10.46 -9.74 -19.67
N PHE A 20 11.34 -8.94 -19.06
CA PHE A 20 12.71 -9.37 -18.76
C PHE A 20 12.75 -10.60 -17.85
N TRP A 21 11.79 -10.73 -16.93
CA TRP A 21 11.72 -11.87 -16.02
C TRP A 21 11.47 -13.19 -16.76
N ILE A 22 10.78 -13.15 -17.91
CA ILE A 22 10.58 -14.34 -18.77
C ILE A 22 11.84 -14.66 -19.58
N ARG A 23 12.56 -13.63 -20.01
CA ARG A 23 13.66 -13.75 -20.99
C ARG A 23 15.03 -14.02 -20.39
N LYS A 24 15.25 -13.59 -19.16
CA LYS A 24 16.54 -13.58 -18.49
C LYS A 24 16.49 -14.43 -17.23
N GLU A 25 17.58 -15.13 -16.95
CA GLU A 25 17.76 -15.70 -15.62
C GLU A 25 17.91 -14.59 -14.59
N TYR A 26 17.45 -14.84 -13.37
CA TYR A 26 17.35 -13.79 -12.36
C TYR A 26 18.69 -13.15 -12.02
N THR A 27 19.80 -13.89 -12.13
CA THR A 27 21.16 -13.39 -11.89
C THR A 27 21.64 -12.39 -12.94
N GLN A 28 20.92 -12.27 -14.05
CA GLN A 28 21.22 -11.34 -15.15
C GLN A 28 20.35 -10.08 -15.11
N TRP A 29 19.43 -9.96 -14.15
CA TRP A 29 18.62 -8.76 -14.00
C TRP A 29 19.47 -7.62 -13.47
N SER A 30 19.33 -6.43 -14.07
CA SER A 30 19.93 -5.22 -13.50
C SER A 30 19.22 -4.79 -12.22
N ASP A 31 19.84 -3.89 -11.45
CA ASP A 31 19.21 -3.30 -10.26
C ASP A 31 17.86 -2.63 -10.57
N GLU A 32 17.74 -2.00 -11.75
CA GLU A 32 16.49 -1.40 -12.22
C GLU A 32 15.42 -2.45 -12.52
N GLU A 33 15.81 -3.57 -13.14
CA GLU A 33 14.93 -4.69 -13.42
C GLU A 33 14.47 -5.36 -12.12
N VAL A 34 15.39 -5.59 -11.17
CA VAL A 34 15.07 -6.09 -9.83
C VAL A 34 14.09 -5.16 -9.11
N ARG A 35 14.35 -3.84 -9.14
CA ARG A 35 13.43 -2.84 -8.58
C ARG A 35 12.06 -2.94 -9.23
N LYS A 36 12.01 -2.98 -10.57
CA LYS A 36 10.76 -3.13 -11.32
C LYS A 36 10.02 -4.41 -10.94
N MET A 37 10.71 -5.55 -10.84
CA MET A 37 10.10 -6.82 -10.41
C MET A 37 9.41 -6.68 -9.05
N ILE A 38 10.05 -6.00 -8.10
CA ILE A 38 9.57 -5.83 -6.74
C ILE A 38 8.47 -4.76 -6.61
N THR A 39 8.49 -3.74 -7.47
CA THR A 39 7.60 -2.57 -7.30
C THR A 39 6.49 -2.44 -8.33
N ASP A 40 6.70 -2.95 -9.54
CA ASP A 40 5.84 -2.78 -10.71
C ASP A 40 5.88 -4.02 -11.60
N SER A 41 5.22 -5.06 -11.11
CA SER A 41 5.11 -6.36 -11.79
C SER A 41 3.71 -6.93 -11.57
N PRO A 42 3.32 -7.99 -12.30
CA PRO A 42 2.05 -8.69 -12.04
C PRO A 42 1.86 -9.10 -10.58
N TRP A 43 2.97 -9.33 -9.85
CA TRP A 43 3.00 -9.74 -8.44
C TRP A 43 3.05 -8.60 -7.43
N ALA A 44 3.25 -7.35 -7.86
CA ALA A 44 3.39 -6.20 -6.97
C ALA A 44 2.60 -5.00 -7.50
N LYS A 45 1.57 -4.58 -6.77
CA LYS A 45 0.68 -3.50 -7.21
C LYS A 45 0.44 -2.46 -6.12
N ASP A 46 0.30 -1.21 -6.55
CA ASP A 46 -0.12 -0.13 -5.67
C ASP A 46 -1.62 -0.19 -5.38
N VAL A 47 -1.96 0.18 -4.15
CA VAL A 47 -3.34 0.37 -3.66
C VAL A 47 -3.39 1.70 -2.93
N THR A 48 -4.36 2.52 -3.28
CA THR A 48 -4.60 3.80 -2.60
C THR A 48 -5.77 3.63 -1.64
N VAL A 49 -5.52 3.92 -0.36
CA VAL A 49 -6.51 3.86 0.72
C VAL A 49 -6.82 5.28 1.16
N ARG A 50 -8.11 5.61 1.27
CA ARG A 50 -8.56 6.86 1.89
C ARG A 50 -8.54 6.68 3.40
N ALA A 51 -7.78 7.50 4.10
CA ALA A 51 -7.61 7.42 5.55
C ALA A 51 -7.96 8.78 6.18
N PRO A 52 -8.61 8.81 7.36
CA PRO A 52 -8.73 10.05 8.10
C PRO A 52 -7.33 10.46 8.58
N ALA A 53 -7.01 11.76 8.56
CA ALA A 53 -5.71 12.27 8.98
C ALA A 53 -5.40 11.88 10.44
N SER A 54 -6.45 11.75 11.27
CA SER A 54 -6.38 11.26 12.64
C SER A 54 -5.78 9.86 12.75
N ALA A 55 -5.98 8.96 11.78
CA ALA A 55 -5.36 7.63 11.73
C ALA A 55 -3.85 7.69 11.46
N LEU A 56 -3.36 8.73 10.77
CA LEU A 56 -1.95 8.85 10.40
C LEU A 56 -1.10 9.70 11.35
N GLY A 57 -1.69 10.41 12.31
CA GLY A 57 -0.91 11.36 13.14
C GLY A 57 -1.42 12.79 13.11
N GLY A 58 -2.34 13.09 12.20
CA GLY A 58 -2.92 14.42 12.05
C GLY A 58 -3.64 14.82 13.32
N ARG A 59 -3.00 15.69 14.10
CA ARG A 59 -3.70 16.48 15.11
C ARG A 59 -4.72 17.30 14.35
N GLY A 60 -6.00 17.01 14.53
CA GLY A 60 -7.08 17.86 14.06
C GLY A 60 -6.73 19.30 14.45
N ARG A 61 -6.64 20.18 13.46
CA ARG A 61 -6.41 21.60 13.71
C ARG A 61 -7.75 22.17 14.19
N GLY A 62 -8.06 21.94 15.46
CA GLY A 62 -9.30 22.32 16.13
C GLY A 62 -9.02 22.81 17.55
N SER A 63 -8.77 24.12 17.64
CA SER A 63 -9.12 25.03 18.75
C SER A 63 -9.36 24.46 20.15
N GLY A 64 -8.50 24.89 21.09
CA GLY A 64 -8.73 24.82 22.52
C GLY A 64 -7.51 25.29 23.31
N ALA A 65 -7.20 26.59 23.25
CA ALA A 65 -6.20 27.17 24.14
C ALA A 65 -6.63 26.97 25.60
N PRO A 66 -5.73 26.69 26.56
CA PRO A 66 -5.87 27.32 27.85
C PRO A 66 -5.49 28.79 27.64
N ALA A 67 -6.47 29.68 27.80
CA ALA A 67 -6.18 31.09 28.06
C ALA A 67 -5.15 31.11 29.20
N ALA A 68 -3.96 31.65 28.92
CA ALA A 68 -3.00 31.94 29.95
C ALA A 68 -3.70 32.89 30.93
N ALA A 69 -3.88 32.40 32.15
CA ALA A 69 -4.43 33.15 33.26
C ALA A 69 -3.70 34.50 33.37
N ASP A 70 -4.50 35.54 33.33
CA ASP A 70 -4.16 36.91 33.64
C ASP A 70 -3.44 36.91 35.00
N VAL A 71 -2.13 37.18 34.98
CA VAL A 71 -1.38 37.46 36.20
C VAL A 71 -1.79 38.86 36.66
N GLU A 72 -2.69 38.92 37.65
CA GLU A 72 -2.87 40.11 38.47
C GLU A 72 -1.54 40.48 39.12
N THR A 73 -0.92 41.56 38.65
CA THR A 73 0.07 42.29 39.44
C THR A 73 -0.45 43.70 39.65
N ASN A 74 -0.79 44.01 40.89
CA ASN A 74 -1.20 45.33 41.37
C ASN A 74 -0.10 46.37 41.15
N ALA A 75 -0.38 47.45 40.42
CA ALA A 75 0.25 48.77 40.64
C ALA A 75 -0.48 49.91 39.90
N ALA A 76 -1.20 50.72 40.70
CA ALA A 76 -1.47 52.15 40.59
C ALA A 76 -1.42 52.88 39.22
N GLY A 77 -2.54 53.49 38.83
CA GLY A 77 -2.56 54.59 37.86
C GLY A 77 -3.98 54.96 37.42
N GLY A 78 -4.51 56.07 37.95
CA GLY A 78 -5.89 56.50 37.73
C GLY A 78 -6.19 57.05 36.33
N GLY A 79 -7.48 57.15 35.98
CA GLY A 79 -7.92 57.93 34.82
C GLY A 79 -9.30 57.59 34.27
N ARG A 80 -10.31 58.35 34.70
CA ARG A 80 -11.52 58.80 33.99
C ARG A 80 -12.08 57.95 32.82
N GLY A 81 -13.31 57.44 33.05
CA GLY A 81 -14.52 57.89 32.35
C GLY A 81 -14.79 57.42 30.91
N GLY A 82 -15.89 56.68 30.72
CA GLY A 82 -16.49 56.49 29.40
C GLY A 82 -17.65 55.50 29.39
N ARG A 83 -18.89 55.99 29.32
CA ARG A 83 -20.10 55.21 29.07
C ARG A 83 -20.21 54.86 27.57
N GLY A 84 -20.71 53.67 27.25
CA GLY A 84 -21.21 53.30 25.91
C GLY A 84 -21.40 51.78 25.80
N ARG A 85 -22.58 51.23 26.08
CA ARG A 85 -23.69 50.94 25.13
C ARG A 85 -23.23 50.11 23.92
N GLY A 86 -23.63 48.83 23.87
CA GLY A 86 -23.51 48.03 22.66
C GLY A 86 -23.67 46.52 22.82
N GLY A 87 -24.77 46.06 23.43
CA GLY A 87 -25.20 44.67 23.26
C GLY A 87 -25.71 44.43 21.82
N ARG A 88 -24.99 43.62 21.06
CA ARG A 88 -25.38 42.95 19.81
C ARG A 88 -24.37 41.80 19.69
N GLY A 89 -24.69 40.53 19.94
CA GLY A 89 -25.89 39.82 19.53
C GLY A 89 -25.73 39.43 18.06
N GLY A 90 -25.35 38.17 17.81
CA GLY A 90 -25.49 37.53 16.49
C GLY A 90 -24.21 37.38 15.66
N GLY A 91 -23.19 36.71 16.20
CA GLY A 91 -22.19 36.03 15.38
C GLY A 91 -22.59 34.57 15.22
N ALA A 92 -23.64 34.29 14.44
CA ALA A 92 -23.87 32.95 13.92
C ALA A 92 -22.77 32.67 12.89
N GLY A 93 -21.60 32.28 13.38
CA GLY A 93 -20.66 31.52 12.59
C GLY A 93 -21.28 30.15 12.45
N ASP A 94 -22.06 29.96 11.37
CA ASP A 94 -22.46 28.64 10.94
C ASP A 94 -21.19 27.82 10.81
N SER A 95 -21.04 26.94 11.80
CA SER A 95 -19.99 25.96 11.93
C SER A 95 -20.30 24.88 10.91
N ASP A 96 -20.06 25.18 9.63
CA ASP A 96 -20.28 24.22 8.57
C ASP A 96 -18.97 23.46 8.31
N GLY A 97 -18.96 22.20 8.72
CA GLY A 97 -18.05 21.20 8.19
C GLY A 97 -16.72 21.03 8.89
N GLY A 98 -16.72 20.71 10.20
CA GLY A 98 -15.62 19.99 10.84
C GLY A 98 -15.48 18.56 10.31
N GLY A 99 -15.38 18.37 8.99
CA GLY A 99 -15.11 17.08 8.39
C GLY A 99 -13.68 16.67 8.74
N GLU A 100 -13.50 15.44 9.24
CA GLU A 100 -12.16 14.88 9.38
C GLU A 100 -11.43 15.04 8.04
N SER A 101 -10.29 15.73 8.05
CA SER A 101 -9.48 15.86 6.84
C SER A 101 -9.02 14.46 6.44
N GLU A 102 -9.33 14.03 5.23
CA GLU A 102 -8.88 12.74 4.72
C GLU A 102 -7.65 12.90 3.84
N VAL A 103 -6.83 11.85 3.85
CA VAL A 103 -5.59 11.76 3.10
C VAL A 103 -5.59 10.45 2.33
N PHE A 104 -5.00 10.47 1.14
CA PHE A 104 -4.81 9.29 0.32
C PHE A 104 -3.44 8.69 0.62
N LEU A 105 -3.45 7.46 1.14
CA LEU A 105 -2.25 6.69 1.43
C LEU A 105 -2.04 5.65 0.32
N THR A 106 -0.93 5.74 -0.39
CA THR A 106 -0.53 4.72 -1.36
C THR A 106 0.33 3.66 -0.67
N LEU A 107 -0.17 2.44 -0.62
CA LEU A 107 0.52 1.25 -0.14
C LEU A 107 0.82 0.33 -1.32
N LYS A 108 1.72 -0.63 -1.12
CA LYS A 108 2.01 -1.67 -2.11
C LYS A 108 1.65 -3.05 -1.58
N ILE A 109 0.87 -3.81 -2.34
CA ILE A 109 0.56 -5.22 -2.04
C ILE A 109 1.38 -6.10 -2.98
N SER A 110 2.13 -7.05 -2.42
CA SER A 110 3.01 -7.93 -3.19
C SER A 110 2.96 -9.39 -2.78
N TRP A 111 2.96 -10.31 -3.76
CA TRP A 111 3.01 -11.77 -3.57
C TRP A 111 4.44 -12.23 -3.36
N ARG A 112 4.85 -12.36 -2.10
CA ARG A 112 6.26 -12.53 -1.72
C ARG A 112 6.75 -13.96 -1.73
N SER A 113 5.83 -14.91 -1.69
CA SER A 113 6.13 -16.34 -1.92
C SER A 113 6.40 -16.68 -3.39
N ALA A 114 5.95 -15.83 -4.34
CA ALA A 114 6.09 -16.11 -5.76
C ALA A 114 7.57 -16.25 -6.17
N LEU A 115 7.89 -17.26 -6.98
CA LEU A 115 9.26 -17.52 -7.42
C LEU A 115 10.00 -16.28 -7.97
N PRO A 116 9.45 -15.51 -8.94
CA PRO A 116 10.19 -14.36 -9.48
C PRO A 116 10.39 -13.25 -8.44
N MET A 117 9.56 -13.21 -7.39
CA MET A 117 9.72 -12.27 -6.28
C MET A 117 10.82 -12.71 -5.30
N LYS A 118 10.98 -14.02 -5.08
CA LYS A 118 12.11 -14.58 -4.32
C LYS A 118 13.43 -14.37 -5.08
N GLU A 119 13.43 -14.68 -6.37
CA GLU A 119 14.57 -14.46 -7.28
C GLU A 119 15.04 -12.99 -7.26
N ALA A 120 14.12 -12.03 -7.33
CA ALA A 120 14.45 -10.60 -7.24
C ALA A 120 15.17 -10.26 -5.93
N VAL A 121 14.70 -10.80 -4.80
CA VAL A 121 15.31 -10.57 -3.48
C VAL A 121 16.70 -11.20 -3.39
N LEU A 122 16.88 -12.40 -3.97
CA LEU A 122 18.21 -13.05 -4.02
C LEU A 122 19.18 -12.24 -4.88
N ASN A 123 18.78 -11.77 -6.07
CA ASN A 123 19.63 -10.92 -6.89
C ASN A 123 19.99 -9.61 -6.16
N SER A 124 19.02 -8.93 -5.53
CA SER A 124 19.32 -7.69 -4.78
C SER A 124 20.36 -7.87 -3.66
N ARG A 125 20.58 -9.10 -3.22
CA ARG A 125 21.55 -9.48 -2.17
C ARG A 125 22.81 -10.13 -2.74
N GLY A 126 22.91 -10.31 -4.05
CA GLY A 126 24.01 -11.02 -4.71
C GLY A 126 24.06 -12.52 -4.40
N ILE A 127 22.96 -13.12 -3.93
CA ILE A 127 22.91 -14.54 -3.54
C ILE A 127 22.71 -15.40 -4.79
N THR A 128 23.64 -16.34 -5.03
CA THR A 128 23.64 -17.22 -6.21
C THR A 128 24.08 -18.65 -5.86
N GLY A 129 24.08 -19.55 -6.85
CA GLY A 129 24.61 -20.92 -6.69
C GLY A 129 23.84 -21.79 -5.70
N ALA A 130 24.56 -22.54 -4.88
CA ALA A 130 23.96 -23.54 -3.98
C ALA A 130 23.05 -22.93 -2.90
N GLU A 131 23.35 -21.73 -2.41
CA GLU A 131 22.52 -21.04 -1.42
C GLU A 131 21.17 -20.62 -2.01
N ALA A 132 21.20 -20.04 -3.21
CA ALA A 132 19.99 -19.72 -3.95
C ALA A 132 19.17 -20.97 -4.23
N GLN A 133 19.79 -22.06 -4.69
CA GLN A 133 19.08 -23.31 -4.99
C GLN A 133 18.37 -23.91 -3.76
N ARG A 134 18.99 -23.83 -2.57
CA ARG A 134 18.35 -24.26 -1.32
C ARG A 134 17.12 -23.43 -0.98
N THR A 135 17.17 -22.14 -1.23
CA THR A 135 16.06 -21.21 -0.92
C THR A 135 14.94 -21.34 -1.94
N LEU A 136 15.26 -21.40 -3.23
CA LEU A 136 14.28 -21.47 -4.31
C LEU A 136 13.66 -22.88 -4.44
N GLY A 137 14.39 -23.93 -4.06
CA GLY A 137 13.92 -25.31 -4.12
C GLY A 137 12.99 -25.71 -2.96
N GLN A 138 12.79 -24.84 -1.97
CA GLN A 138 11.79 -25.08 -0.93
C GLN A 138 10.39 -24.92 -1.50
N GLU A 139 9.56 -25.94 -1.29
CA GLU A 139 8.14 -25.89 -1.62
C GLU A 139 7.44 -24.88 -0.72
N GLU A 140 6.83 -23.87 -1.33
CA GLU A 140 6.03 -22.88 -0.62
C GLU A 140 4.68 -23.48 -0.25
N LYS A 141 4.50 -23.79 1.04
CA LYS A 141 3.24 -24.32 1.59
C LYS A 141 2.21 -23.23 1.89
N GLU A 142 2.64 -21.98 1.82
CA GLU A 142 1.86 -20.81 2.21
C GLU A 142 1.95 -19.74 1.11
N TYR A 143 0.89 -18.96 0.96
CA TYR A 143 0.97 -17.69 0.24
C TYR A 143 1.42 -16.63 1.23
N VAL A 144 2.51 -15.96 0.92
CA VAL A 144 3.00 -14.83 1.69
C VAL A 144 2.72 -13.56 0.91
N ILE A 145 1.89 -12.68 1.47
CA ILE A 145 1.60 -11.37 0.90
C ILE A 145 2.18 -10.31 1.81
N VAL A 146 2.82 -9.31 1.23
CA VAL A 146 3.36 -8.18 1.97
C VAL A 146 2.63 -6.91 1.56
N VAL A 147 2.11 -6.19 2.57
CA VAL A 147 1.69 -4.80 2.42
C VAL A 147 2.83 -3.91 2.89
N SER A 148 3.44 -3.19 1.95
CA SER A 148 4.57 -2.29 2.21
C SER A 148 4.14 -0.83 2.25
N GLY A 149 4.88 -0.06 3.05
CA GLY A 149 4.69 1.38 3.16
C GLY A 149 3.69 1.81 4.23
N LEU A 150 3.34 0.93 5.18
CA LEU A 150 2.46 1.34 6.28
C LEU A 150 3.18 2.39 7.14
N PRO A 151 2.56 3.54 7.42
CA PRO A 151 3.05 4.46 8.43
C PRO A 151 3.08 3.79 9.81
N GLU A 152 4.08 4.10 10.62
CA GLU A 152 4.31 3.44 11.92
C GLU A 152 3.11 3.51 12.86
N ARG A 153 2.44 4.67 12.93
CA ARG A 153 1.24 4.86 13.76
C ARG A 153 0.07 3.98 13.30
N LEU A 154 -0.10 3.86 11.98
CA LEU A 154 -1.13 2.98 11.42
C LEU A 154 -0.77 1.53 11.75
N ALA A 155 0.47 1.12 11.53
CA ALA A 155 0.94 -0.24 11.83
C ALA A 155 0.73 -0.62 13.31
N ALA A 156 1.00 0.28 14.25
CA ALA A 156 0.71 0.07 15.67
C ALA A 156 -0.79 -0.13 15.95
N THR A 157 -1.65 0.59 15.24
CA THR A 157 -3.11 0.42 15.32
C THR A 157 -3.55 -0.94 14.77
N VAL A 158 -3.01 -1.33 13.61
CA VAL A 158 -3.32 -2.63 12.99
C VAL A 158 -2.86 -3.79 13.88
N ARG A 159 -1.65 -3.72 14.46
CA ARG A 159 -1.08 -4.76 15.33
C ARG A 159 -1.96 -5.07 16.54
N ASN A 160 -2.62 -4.04 17.09
CA ASN A 160 -3.47 -4.16 18.27
C ASN A 160 -4.95 -4.44 17.93
N SER A 161 -5.30 -4.56 16.65
CA SER A 161 -6.68 -4.77 16.21
C SER A 161 -6.96 -6.24 15.90
N SER A 162 -8.10 -6.75 16.37
CA SER A 162 -8.63 -8.05 15.96
C SER A 162 -9.13 -8.06 14.51
N GLN A 163 -9.33 -6.88 13.90
CA GLN A 163 -9.82 -6.77 12.53
C GLN A 163 -8.83 -7.32 11.51
N LEU A 164 -7.52 -7.29 11.80
CA LEU A 164 -6.50 -7.85 10.92
C LEU A 164 -6.79 -9.31 10.56
N GLN A 165 -7.30 -10.10 11.52
CA GLN A 165 -7.65 -11.51 11.33
C GLN A 165 -8.81 -11.75 10.35
N ARG A 166 -9.54 -10.69 9.98
CA ARG A 166 -10.59 -10.74 8.94
C ARG A 166 -10.04 -10.49 7.53
N SER A 167 -8.72 -10.37 7.38
CA SER A 167 -8.07 -10.31 6.07
C SER A 167 -8.18 -11.66 5.36
N VAL A 168 -8.38 -11.63 4.05
CA VAL A 168 -8.70 -12.83 3.25
C VAL A 168 -8.16 -12.71 1.83
N LEU A 169 -7.97 -13.87 1.20
CA LEU A 169 -7.93 -14.00 -0.25
C LEU A 169 -9.29 -14.46 -0.74
N LYS A 170 -9.83 -13.79 -1.76
CA LYS A 170 -11.09 -14.21 -2.40
C LYS A 170 -10.86 -14.57 -3.84
N THR A 171 -11.42 -15.69 -4.27
CA THR A 171 -11.47 -16.06 -5.68
C THR A 171 -12.79 -16.75 -6.00
N GLY A 172 -13.57 -16.20 -6.94
CA GLY A 172 -14.94 -16.63 -7.17
C GLY A 172 -15.78 -16.67 -5.88
N LYS A 173 -16.19 -17.87 -5.47
CA LYS A 173 -16.92 -18.11 -4.20
C LYS A 173 -16.02 -18.55 -3.04
N ARG A 174 -14.76 -18.89 -3.31
CA ARG A 174 -13.80 -19.37 -2.31
C ARG A 174 -13.20 -18.21 -1.54
N THR A 175 -12.98 -18.43 -0.24
CA THR A 175 -12.34 -17.48 0.66
C THR A 175 -11.28 -18.22 1.46
N ILE A 176 -10.03 -17.74 1.38
CA ILE A 176 -8.90 -18.28 2.15
C ILE A 176 -8.64 -17.30 3.29
N ALA A 177 -8.76 -17.78 4.53
CA ALA A 177 -8.56 -16.96 5.73
C ALA A 177 -7.07 -16.76 6.03
N LEU A 178 -6.75 -15.60 6.63
CA LEU A 178 -5.42 -15.34 7.18
C LEU A 178 -5.09 -16.36 8.27
N ALA A 179 -3.91 -16.98 8.19
CA ALA A 179 -3.42 -17.91 9.22
C ALA A 179 -2.49 -17.21 10.22
N ALA A 180 -1.60 -16.33 9.73
CA ALA A 180 -0.67 -15.59 10.56
C ALA A 180 -0.34 -14.24 9.95
N ALA A 181 0.13 -13.31 10.79
CA ALA A 181 0.68 -12.04 10.35
C ALA A 181 1.90 -11.67 11.19
N ASP A 182 2.84 -10.99 10.55
CA ASP A 182 4.01 -10.42 11.20
C ASP A 182 4.29 -9.01 10.66
N PHE A 183 5.03 -8.22 11.44
CA PHE A 183 5.31 -6.82 11.14
C PHE A 183 6.80 -6.59 11.23
N GLN A 184 7.40 -6.17 10.12
CA GLN A 184 8.83 -5.88 10.05
C GLN A 184 9.06 -4.38 9.90
N GLN A 185 9.83 -3.82 10.82
CA GLN A 185 10.20 -2.41 10.80
C GLN A 185 11.18 -2.14 9.65
N ARG A 186 10.90 -1.09 8.87
CA ARG A 186 11.85 -0.44 7.95
C ARG A 186 12.27 0.90 8.55
N THR A 187 13.17 1.60 7.87
CA THR A 187 13.71 2.89 8.35
C THR A 187 12.62 3.91 8.70
N GLN A 188 11.52 3.97 7.92
CA GLN A 188 10.46 4.98 8.09
C GLN A 188 9.03 4.42 7.95
N THR A 189 8.91 3.14 7.64
CA THR A 189 7.63 2.47 7.38
C THR A 189 7.65 1.07 7.99
N VAL A 190 6.51 0.39 7.97
CA VAL A 190 6.38 -0.99 8.40
C VAL A 190 5.91 -1.82 7.21
N ASP A 191 6.51 -2.99 7.04
CA ASP A 191 6.01 -4.04 6.16
C ASP A 191 5.13 -4.99 6.98
N LEU A 192 3.89 -5.19 6.54
CA LEU A 192 2.96 -6.16 7.11
C LEU A 192 2.98 -7.44 6.26
N PHE A 193 3.50 -8.52 6.84
CA PHE A 193 3.51 -9.86 6.26
C PHE A 193 2.22 -10.59 6.65
N LEU A 194 1.55 -11.17 5.66
CA LEU A 194 0.31 -11.89 5.78
C LEU A 194 0.51 -13.29 5.20
N VAL A 195 0.20 -14.31 6.01
CA VAL A 195 0.40 -15.72 5.66
C VAL A 195 -0.96 -16.38 5.48
N PHE A 196 -1.19 -16.93 4.29
CA PHE A 196 -2.40 -17.68 3.96
C PHE A 196 -2.03 -19.12 3.60
N PRO A 197 -2.79 -20.13 4.07
CA PRO A 197 -2.49 -21.52 3.78
C PRO A 197 -2.79 -21.86 2.30
N ARG A 198 -1.99 -22.75 1.69
CA ARG A 198 -2.25 -23.30 0.34
C ARG A 198 -3.07 -24.59 0.35
N THR A 199 -4.00 -24.75 1.30
CA THR A 199 -4.82 -25.97 1.43
C THR A 199 -5.67 -26.24 0.20
N GLU A 200 -6.17 -25.18 -0.44
CA GLU A 200 -6.78 -25.22 -1.77
C GLU A 200 -5.99 -24.30 -2.70
N PRO A 201 -5.07 -24.84 -3.51
CA PRO A 201 -4.26 -24.04 -4.41
C PRO A 201 -5.12 -23.22 -5.37
N LEU A 202 -4.72 -21.96 -5.56
CA LEU A 202 -5.20 -21.09 -6.61
C LEU A 202 -4.68 -21.58 -7.96
N LEU A 203 -5.52 -21.53 -8.98
CA LEU A 203 -5.26 -22.02 -10.33
C LEU A 203 -5.43 -20.90 -11.36
N VAL A 204 -4.81 -21.01 -12.53
CA VAL A 204 -4.92 -19.97 -13.57
C VAL A 204 -6.38 -19.81 -14.03
N GLU A 205 -7.15 -20.90 -13.98
CA GLU A 205 -8.56 -20.98 -14.35
C GLU A 205 -9.47 -20.16 -13.43
N ASP A 206 -9.02 -19.86 -12.22
CA ASP A 206 -9.71 -18.96 -11.29
C ASP A 206 -9.76 -17.52 -11.80
N ARG A 207 -8.96 -17.22 -12.83
CA ARG A 207 -8.81 -15.92 -13.53
C ARG A 207 -8.18 -14.85 -12.65
N ASP A 208 -8.68 -14.69 -11.43
CA ASP A 208 -8.26 -13.65 -10.52
C ASP A 208 -8.37 -14.07 -9.06
N VAL A 209 -7.59 -13.35 -8.26
CA VAL A 209 -7.64 -13.40 -6.80
C VAL A 209 -7.64 -11.97 -6.27
N GLU A 210 -8.51 -11.72 -5.31
CA GLU A 210 -8.61 -10.46 -4.61
C GLU A 210 -8.00 -10.58 -3.23
N VAL A 211 -7.00 -9.74 -2.96
CA VAL A 211 -6.38 -9.59 -1.65
C VAL A 211 -7.15 -8.51 -0.90
N ILE A 212 -7.71 -8.86 0.25
CA ILE A 212 -8.43 -7.93 1.13
C ILE A 212 -7.73 -7.92 2.47
N VAL A 213 -7.17 -6.76 2.83
CA VAL A 213 -6.40 -6.56 4.06
C VAL A 213 -7.10 -5.54 4.94
N GLN A 214 -7.37 -5.92 6.18
CA GLN A 214 -7.94 -5.04 7.18
C GLN A 214 -6.82 -4.30 7.93
N LEU A 215 -6.80 -2.98 7.81
CA LEU A 215 -5.80 -2.08 8.38
C LEU A 215 -6.44 -1.25 9.50
N GLY A 216 -6.91 -1.94 10.54
CA GLY A 216 -7.79 -1.35 11.54
C GLY A 216 -9.16 -1.06 10.93
N GLN A 217 -9.65 0.17 11.05
CA GLN A 217 -10.93 0.59 10.45
C GLN A 217 -10.86 0.79 8.93
N LEU A 218 -9.65 0.76 8.36
CA LEU A 218 -9.43 0.90 6.92
C LEU A 218 -9.37 -0.47 6.25
N GLU A 219 -9.74 -0.53 4.98
CA GLU A 219 -9.58 -1.72 4.14
C GLU A 219 -8.70 -1.39 2.93
N ALA A 220 -7.67 -2.20 2.70
CA ALA A 220 -6.91 -2.21 1.46
C ALA A 220 -7.35 -3.41 0.62
N ARG A 221 -7.75 -3.15 -0.62
CA ARG A 221 -8.26 -4.16 -1.54
C ARG A 221 -7.55 -4.08 -2.87
N LYS A 222 -7.01 -5.21 -3.34
CA LYS A 222 -6.40 -5.28 -4.66
C LYS A 222 -6.63 -6.60 -5.36
N LYS A 223 -7.02 -6.50 -6.63
CA LYS A 223 -7.25 -7.62 -7.53
C LYS A 223 -6.02 -7.92 -8.39
N PHE A 224 -5.68 -9.20 -8.45
CA PHE A 224 -4.59 -9.77 -9.23
C PHE A 224 -5.14 -10.71 -10.29
N ASN A 225 -4.66 -10.58 -11.53
CA ASN A 225 -5.04 -11.43 -12.64
C ASN A 225 -4.03 -12.58 -12.72
N LEU A 226 -4.50 -13.80 -12.52
CA LEU A 226 -3.65 -14.98 -12.39
C LEU A 226 -2.98 -15.36 -13.71
N LYS A 227 -3.55 -14.97 -14.86
CA LYS A 227 -2.91 -15.16 -16.18
C LYS A 227 -1.65 -14.32 -16.34
N ASP A 228 -1.61 -13.14 -15.70
CA ASP A 228 -0.46 -12.24 -15.76
C ASP A 228 0.64 -12.70 -14.79
N MET A 229 0.31 -13.56 -13.83
CA MET A 229 1.20 -14.08 -12.78
C MET A 229 1.78 -15.46 -13.15
N VAL A 230 1.79 -15.78 -14.43
CA VAL A 230 2.46 -16.97 -14.96
C VAL A 230 3.93 -16.65 -15.22
N TYR A 231 4.81 -17.40 -14.57
CA TYR A 231 6.24 -17.29 -14.69
C TYR A 231 6.83 -18.62 -15.17
N LYS A 232 7.65 -18.60 -16.22
CA LYS A 232 8.25 -19.80 -16.83
C LYS A 232 7.23 -20.95 -17.05
N GLY A 233 6.01 -20.59 -17.46
CA GLY A 233 4.92 -21.53 -17.79
C GLY A 233 4.11 -22.06 -16.60
N LYS A 234 4.37 -21.58 -15.38
CA LYS A 234 3.65 -21.98 -14.16
C LYS A 234 3.05 -20.77 -13.46
N LEU A 235 1.90 -20.94 -12.83
CA LEU A 235 1.38 -19.93 -11.92
C LEU A 235 2.29 -19.80 -10.71
N GLU A 236 2.81 -18.61 -10.46
CA GLU A 236 3.64 -18.32 -9.30
C GLU A 236 2.93 -17.33 -8.39
N LEU A 237 2.86 -17.64 -7.10
CA LEU A 237 2.15 -16.88 -6.06
C LEU A 237 2.97 -16.93 -4.78
#